data_AF-A0A1C6NZX5-F1
#
_entry.id   AF-A0A1C6NZX5-F1
#
_cell.length_a   1.000
_cell.length_b   1.000
_cell.length_c   1.000
_cell.angle_alpha   90.00
_cell.angle_beta   90.00
_cell.angle_gamma   90.00
#
_symmetry.space_group_name_H-M   'P 1'
#
loop_
_entity.id
_entity.type
_entity.pdbx_description
1 polymer ?
#
loop_
_entity_poly.entity_id
_entity_poly.type
_entity_poly.pdbx_seq_one_letter_code
_entity_poly.pdbx_strand_id
1 'polypeptide(L)'
;MTATAARHDVVIMGGGLAGLTLALQLKQTFADIDVVALERRNHPVPHAAHKVGESSVEIGAHYFDTVLGLGPHMRGAQLRKFGFRFFFSEGRRDIDAVTEIGASRYLFVPSYQIDRGIFENYLAEEAAHRGVQFIDGATVRRIDLAGDARSPHLIECACGGENRALHARWLVDACGRAGMLKRKLPVKVIWDYTYYWGVLSQIFFQQRLTDLALLGRLRSELLHCQRLNFAMQGFLRAWSAVSRRRNPPVLLDHAALPWFAELNRSLTDRLDDRAFVQRLKESTRRLDLLAAEVLDRATRDHPALDGGGLRAVQGERPTLVAGESPREPMLFAPA
;
A
#
# COMPACT_ATOMS: atom_id res chain seq x y z
N MET A 1 19.35 -32.51 -2.26
CA MET A 1 19.50 -32.11 -0.85
C MET A 1 18.97 -30.69 -0.72
N THR A 2 17.75 -30.52 -0.20
CA THR A 2 17.18 -29.19 0.05
C THR A 2 17.92 -28.56 1.23
N ALA A 3 18.65 -27.47 0.98
CA ALA A 3 19.31 -26.72 2.04
C ALA A 3 18.26 -26.31 3.09
N THR A 4 18.51 -26.62 4.35
CA THR A 4 17.64 -26.25 5.47
C THR A 4 17.56 -24.73 5.55
N ALA A 5 16.38 -24.16 5.36
CA ALA A 5 16.19 -22.71 5.39
C ALA A 5 16.47 -22.15 6.79
N ALA A 6 17.30 -21.09 6.87
CA ALA A 6 17.65 -20.45 8.13
C ALA A 6 16.42 -19.77 8.75
N ARG A 7 16.26 -19.87 10.07
CA ARG A 7 15.08 -19.35 10.78
C ARG A 7 15.44 -18.09 11.55
N HIS A 8 14.61 -17.06 11.39
CA HIS A 8 14.77 -15.73 11.99
C HIS A 8 13.48 -15.26 12.66
N ASP A 9 13.57 -14.34 13.62
CA ASP A 9 12.39 -13.72 14.22
C ASP A 9 11.74 -12.73 13.26
N VAL A 10 12.54 -11.87 12.63
CA VAL A 10 12.08 -10.81 11.73
C VAL A 10 12.91 -10.79 10.44
N VAL A 11 12.22 -10.84 9.29
CA VAL A 11 12.83 -10.51 7.99
C VAL A 11 12.22 -9.20 7.49
N ILE A 12 13.08 -8.22 7.21
CA ILE A 12 12.72 -6.93 6.63
C ILE A 12 13.16 -6.94 5.17
N MET A 13 12.19 -6.79 4.25
CA MET A 13 12.47 -6.69 2.83
C MET A 13 12.58 -5.22 2.43
N GLY A 14 13.78 -4.79 2.03
CA GLY A 14 14.12 -3.41 1.68
C GLY A 14 15.01 -2.77 2.75
N GLY A 15 16.27 -2.53 2.42
CA GLY A 15 17.28 -1.87 3.25
C GLY A 15 17.43 -0.38 2.94
N GLY A 16 16.32 0.30 2.64
CA GLY A 16 16.29 1.75 2.60
C GLY A 16 16.05 2.35 3.99
N LEU A 17 15.94 3.68 4.03
CA LEU A 17 15.65 4.47 5.24
C LEU A 17 14.65 3.78 6.19
N ALA A 18 13.44 3.46 5.72
CA ALA A 18 12.39 2.88 6.57
C ALA A 18 12.73 1.50 7.15
N GLY A 19 13.37 0.63 6.35
CA GLY A 19 13.70 -0.74 6.78
C GLY A 19 14.85 -0.76 7.78
N LEU A 20 15.90 0.01 7.51
CA LEU A 20 17.07 0.07 8.38
C LEU A 20 16.79 0.82 9.69
N THR A 21 15.98 1.88 9.67
CA THR A 21 15.59 2.56 10.91
C THR A 21 14.73 1.68 11.80
N LEU A 22 13.83 0.88 11.21
CA LEU A 22 13.07 -0.12 11.96
C LEU A 22 13.99 -1.20 12.55
N ALA A 23 14.94 -1.71 11.77
CA ALA A 23 15.89 -2.71 12.25
C ALA A 23 16.68 -2.21 13.47
N LEU A 24 17.16 -0.97 13.42
CA LEU A 24 17.85 -0.32 14.54
C LEU A 24 16.94 -0.19 15.78
N GLN A 25 15.71 0.26 15.60
CA GLN A 25 14.77 0.42 16.72
C GLN A 25 14.37 -0.91 17.35
N LEU A 26 14.21 -1.97 16.54
CA LEU A 26 13.96 -3.32 17.03
C LEU A 26 15.12 -3.80 17.92
N LYS A 27 16.37 -3.61 17.47
CA LYS A 27 17.55 -3.96 18.27
C LYS A 27 17.68 -3.12 19.56
N GLN A 28 17.28 -1.86 19.54
CA GLN A 28 17.24 -1.03 20.76
C GLN A 28 16.19 -1.52 21.77
N THR A 29 15.04 -2.00 21.29
CA THR A 29 13.92 -2.41 22.15
C THR A 29 14.09 -3.85 22.64
N PHE A 30 14.59 -4.73 21.78
CA PHE A 30 14.76 -6.16 22.05
C PHE A 30 16.18 -6.56 21.65
N ALA A 31 17.11 -6.56 22.60
CA ALA A 31 18.53 -6.81 22.31
C ALA A 31 18.78 -8.14 21.59
N ASP A 32 18.05 -9.18 21.98
CA ASP A 32 18.25 -10.56 21.49
C ASP A 32 17.41 -10.91 20.24
N ILE A 33 16.61 -9.98 19.71
CA ILE A 33 15.75 -10.28 18.55
C ILE A 33 16.59 -10.55 17.30
N ASP A 34 16.31 -11.65 16.61
CA ASP A 34 17.02 -11.99 15.38
C ASP A 34 16.40 -11.30 14.16
N VAL A 35 17.16 -10.41 13.52
CA VAL A 35 16.70 -9.53 12.43
C VAL A 35 17.60 -9.66 11.22
N VAL A 36 16.99 -10.00 10.08
CA VAL A 36 17.63 -9.95 8.76
C VAL A 36 16.99 -8.83 7.94
N ALA A 37 17.82 -7.98 7.34
CA ALA A 37 17.37 -6.96 6.39
C ALA A 37 17.93 -7.28 4.99
N LEU A 38 17.04 -7.48 4.02
CA LEU A 38 17.39 -7.80 2.64
C LEU A 38 17.30 -6.54 1.76
N GLU A 39 18.40 -6.15 1.11
CA GLU A 39 18.44 -5.03 0.17
C GLU A 39 18.85 -5.49 -1.22
N ARG A 40 18.14 -5.01 -2.24
CA ARG A 40 18.38 -5.40 -3.63
C ARG A 40 19.63 -4.73 -4.22
N ARG A 41 19.90 -3.48 -3.86
CA ARG A 41 21.10 -2.76 -4.30
C ARG A 41 22.31 -3.30 -3.57
N ASN A 42 23.47 -3.22 -4.21
CA ASN A 42 24.74 -3.40 -3.51
C ASN A 42 25.06 -2.12 -2.73
N HIS A 43 25.64 -2.28 -1.56
CA HIS A 43 26.16 -1.22 -0.73
C HIS A 43 27.70 -1.21 -0.80
N PRO A 44 28.36 -0.04 -0.64
CA PRO A 44 27.74 1.27 -0.43
C PRO A 44 27.03 1.79 -1.69
N VAL A 45 25.92 2.51 -1.51
CA VAL A 45 25.26 3.25 -2.59
C VAL A 45 25.98 4.58 -2.83
N PRO A 46 25.92 5.17 -4.04
CA PRO A 46 26.52 6.48 -4.31
C PRO A 46 25.98 7.57 -3.38
N HIS A 47 26.80 8.56 -3.04
CA HIS A 47 26.31 9.81 -2.44
C HIS A 47 25.28 10.46 -3.37
N ALA A 48 24.32 11.19 -2.81
CA ALA A 48 23.16 11.68 -3.52
C ALA A 48 22.43 10.58 -4.32
N ALA A 49 22.37 9.36 -3.75
CA ALA A 49 21.66 8.24 -4.37
C ALA A 49 20.27 8.70 -4.81
N HIS A 50 19.88 8.41 -6.06
CA HIS A 50 18.59 8.79 -6.64
C HIS A 50 17.41 8.12 -5.89
N LYS A 51 17.05 8.67 -4.74
CA LYS A 51 15.93 8.31 -3.87
C LYS A 51 15.34 9.62 -3.33
N VAL A 52 14.13 9.95 -3.76
CA VAL A 52 13.42 11.15 -3.30
C VAL A 52 13.08 11.05 -1.81
N GLY A 53 13.11 12.18 -1.10
CA GLY A 53 12.77 12.30 0.32
C GLY A 53 13.95 12.72 1.19
N GLU A 54 14.64 13.79 0.81
CA GLU A 54 15.83 14.32 1.51
C GLU A 54 15.42 15.29 2.63
N SER A 55 14.31 16.00 2.47
CA SER A 55 13.84 16.96 3.47
C SER A 55 13.08 16.26 4.60
N SER A 56 13.59 16.33 5.82
CA SER A 56 12.86 15.98 7.04
C SER A 56 12.03 17.14 7.59
N VAL A 57 11.09 16.79 8.46
CA VAL A 57 10.41 17.68 9.41
C VAL A 57 10.82 17.29 10.83
N GLU A 58 10.49 18.12 11.81
CA GLU A 58 10.91 18.03 13.21
C GLU A 58 10.70 16.63 13.80
N ILE A 59 9.54 16.01 13.55
CA ILE A 59 9.25 14.66 14.07
C ILE A 59 10.18 13.58 13.49
N GLY A 60 10.46 13.63 12.19
CA GLY A 60 11.37 12.67 11.55
C GLY A 60 12.82 12.89 11.97
N ALA A 61 13.23 14.15 12.06
CA ALA A 61 14.54 14.53 12.55
C ALA A 61 14.76 14.10 14.01
N HIS A 62 13.76 14.29 14.88
CA HIS A 62 13.81 13.84 16.27
C HIS A 62 13.89 12.32 16.38
N TYR A 63 13.17 11.59 15.52
CA TYR A 63 13.27 10.14 15.47
C TYR A 63 14.68 9.65 15.10
N PHE A 64 15.30 10.22 14.05
CA PHE A 64 16.67 9.84 13.68
C PHE A 64 17.71 10.28 14.71
N ASP A 65 17.65 11.54 15.15
CA ASP A 65 18.65 12.15 16.04
C ASP A 65 18.60 11.56 17.45
N THR A 66 17.40 11.53 18.05
CA THR A 66 17.21 11.24 19.48
C THR A 66 16.75 9.81 19.72
N VAL A 67 15.68 9.36 19.05
CA VAL A 67 15.11 8.02 19.31
C VAL A 67 16.08 6.91 18.87
N LEU A 68 16.64 7.01 17.66
CA LEU A 68 17.65 6.06 17.17
C LEU A 68 19.07 6.37 17.69
N GLY A 69 19.26 7.55 18.29
CA GLY A 69 20.54 7.99 18.82
C GLY A 69 21.58 8.39 17.76
N LEU A 70 21.14 8.76 16.54
CA LEU A 70 22.04 9.06 15.43
C LEU A 70 22.42 10.56 15.35
N GLY A 71 22.14 11.34 16.39
CA GLY A 71 22.37 12.78 16.42
C GLY A 71 23.78 13.24 16.01
N PRO A 72 24.88 12.57 16.44
CA PRO A 72 26.22 12.91 15.95
C PRO A 72 26.36 12.82 14.43
N HIS A 73 25.82 11.76 13.80
CA HIS A 73 25.82 11.63 12.35
C HIS A 73 24.95 12.71 11.69
N MET A 74 23.74 12.94 12.21
CA MET A 74 22.83 13.96 11.66
C MET A 74 23.47 15.36 11.67
N ARG A 75 24.21 15.71 12.73
CA ARG A 75 24.88 17.02 12.83
C ARG A 75 26.19 17.10 12.03
N GLY A 76 26.93 16.00 11.92
CA GLY A 76 28.25 15.98 11.29
C GLY A 76 28.22 15.74 9.77
N ALA A 77 27.21 15.02 9.27
CA ALA A 77 27.17 14.55 7.89
C ALA A 77 25.93 15.00 7.09
N GLN A 78 24.94 15.64 7.74
CA GLN A 78 23.72 16.12 7.08
C GLN A 78 23.57 17.63 7.26
N LEU A 79 22.81 18.28 6.37
CA LEU A 79 22.64 19.73 6.41
C LEU A 79 21.47 20.11 7.32
N ARG A 80 21.70 20.99 8.29
CA ARG A 80 20.62 21.51 9.15
C ARG A 80 19.69 22.42 8.34
N LYS A 81 18.38 22.21 8.49
CA LYS A 81 17.31 22.90 7.78
C LYS A 81 16.76 24.08 8.59
N PHE A 82 16.49 25.19 7.90
CA PHE A 82 15.92 26.43 8.45
C PHE A 82 14.37 26.46 8.36
N GLY A 83 13.72 25.30 8.46
CA GLY A 83 12.29 25.18 8.16
C GLY A 83 11.98 25.34 6.67
N PHE A 84 10.76 25.75 6.36
CA PHE A 84 10.33 26.05 5.00
C PHE A 84 10.52 27.54 4.68
N ARG A 85 10.81 27.82 3.41
CA ARG A 85 10.89 29.17 2.86
C ARG A 85 10.04 29.23 1.60
N PHE A 86 9.11 30.17 1.54
CA PHE A 86 8.21 30.37 0.40
C PHE A 86 8.34 31.79 -0.12
N PHE A 87 8.32 31.92 -1.45
CA PHE A 87 8.37 33.19 -2.18
C PHE A 87 7.05 33.37 -2.92
N PHE A 88 6.31 34.43 -2.61
CA PHE A 88 5.01 34.74 -3.21
C PHE A 88 5.20 35.72 -4.36
N SER A 89 5.38 35.20 -5.58
CA SER A 89 5.78 36.04 -6.72
C SER A 89 4.65 36.62 -7.56
N GLU A 90 3.42 36.11 -7.45
CA GLU A 90 2.28 36.55 -8.28
C GLU A 90 2.61 36.58 -9.80
N GLY A 91 3.43 35.62 -10.26
CA GLY A 91 3.84 35.51 -11.67
C GLY A 91 5.09 36.33 -12.04
N ARG A 92 5.65 37.09 -11.10
CA ARG A 92 6.92 37.80 -11.27
C ARG A 92 8.12 36.84 -11.36
N ARG A 93 9.14 37.26 -12.11
CA ARG A 93 10.39 36.49 -12.35
C ARG A 93 11.57 36.97 -11.50
N ASP A 94 11.49 38.16 -10.94
CA ASP A 94 12.45 38.73 -9.98
C ASP A 94 12.15 38.21 -8.56
N ILE A 95 12.44 36.93 -8.34
CA ILE A 95 12.10 36.18 -7.11
C ILE A 95 12.75 36.73 -5.82
N ASP A 96 13.79 37.53 -5.95
CA ASP A 96 14.47 38.23 -4.85
C ASP A 96 13.74 39.51 -4.43
N ALA A 97 12.78 39.99 -5.22
CA ALA A 97 12.01 41.22 -5.00
C ALA A 97 10.53 40.94 -4.69
N VAL A 98 10.20 39.78 -4.12
CA VAL A 98 8.84 39.36 -3.78
C VAL A 98 8.68 39.07 -2.29
N THR A 99 7.43 39.01 -1.82
CA THR A 99 7.14 38.69 -0.42
C THR A 99 7.65 37.29 -0.08
N GLU A 100 8.40 37.18 1.00
CA GLU A 100 8.99 35.92 1.48
C GLU A 100 8.47 35.60 2.88
N ILE A 101 8.18 34.32 3.15
CA ILE A 101 8.01 33.78 4.51
C ILE A 101 9.02 32.66 4.74
N GLY A 102 9.78 32.75 5.83
CA GLY A 102 10.76 31.74 6.19
C GLY A 102 11.55 32.12 7.45
N ALA A 103 12.40 31.21 7.92
CA ALA A 103 13.29 31.48 9.05
C ALA A 103 14.64 32.06 8.57
N SER A 104 15.12 33.10 9.24
CA SER A 104 16.47 33.67 9.06
C SER A 104 17.52 33.08 10.00
N ARG A 105 17.08 32.23 10.94
CA ARG A 105 17.92 31.53 11.91
C ARG A 105 17.44 30.09 12.07
N TYR A 106 18.27 29.23 12.63
CA TYR A 106 17.84 27.88 12.94
C TYR A 106 16.67 27.87 13.91
N LEU A 107 15.70 26.99 13.64
CA LEU A 107 14.62 26.69 14.56
C LEU A 107 15.13 25.88 15.74
N PHE A 108 14.41 25.97 16.86
CA PHE A 108 14.79 25.35 18.13
C PHE A 108 14.83 23.82 18.02
N VAL A 109 13.80 23.23 17.42
CA VAL A 109 13.78 21.80 17.08
C VAL A 109 14.46 21.61 15.73
N PRO A 110 15.54 20.82 15.65
CA PRO A 110 16.26 20.65 14.40
C PRO A 110 15.43 19.85 13.39
N SER A 111 15.58 20.21 12.13
CA SER A 111 15.29 19.37 10.98
C SER A 111 16.50 19.36 10.06
N TYR A 112 16.57 18.41 9.13
CA TYR A 112 17.72 18.17 8.26
C TYR A 112 17.30 18.02 6.79
N GLN A 113 18.16 18.49 5.89
CA GLN A 113 18.24 18.03 4.51
C GLN A 113 19.25 16.88 4.48
N ILE A 114 18.80 15.71 4.06
CA ILE A 114 19.49 14.44 4.22
C ILE A 114 19.97 13.94 2.87
N ASP A 115 21.28 13.78 2.70
CA ASP A 115 21.82 13.00 1.60
C ASP A 115 21.50 11.52 1.83
N ARG A 116 20.68 10.97 0.93
CA ARG A 116 20.17 9.60 1.06
C ARG A 116 21.24 8.53 0.88
N GLY A 117 22.28 8.81 0.12
CA GLY A 117 23.39 7.88 -0.06
C GLY A 117 24.24 7.79 1.21
N ILE A 118 24.67 8.96 1.71
CA ILE A 118 25.45 9.06 2.95
C ILE A 118 24.69 8.42 4.11
N PHE A 119 23.42 8.76 4.28
CA PHE A 119 22.66 8.28 5.43
C PHE A 119 22.32 6.79 5.35
N GLU A 120 21.94 6.25 4.18
CA GLU A 120 21.62 4.82 4.07
C GLU A 120 22.85 3.92 4.18
N ASN A 121 24.02 4.37 3.72
CA ASN A 121 25.27 3.65 3.96
C ASN A 121 25.59 3.59 5.45
N TYR A 122 25.50 4.73 6.14
CA TYR A 122 25.70 4.80 7.58
C TYR A 122 24.69 3.93 8.35
N LEU A 123 23.41 3.96 7.97
CA LEU A 123 22.38 3.11 8.58
C LEU A 123 22.66 1.62 8.39
N ALA A 124 23.17 1.20 7.23
CA ALA A 124 23.51 -0.19 6.96
C ALA A 124 24.67 -0.66 7.83
N GLU A 125 25.73 0.15 7.92
CA GLU A 125 26.90 -0.11 8.79
C GLU A 125 26.49 -0.15 10.27
N GLU A 126 25.71 0.83 10.73
CA GLU A 126 25.25 0.90 12.11
C GLU A 126 24.31 -0.26 12.45
N ALA A 127 23.43 -0.67 11.53
CA ALA A 127 22.56 -1.82 11.72
C ALA A 127 23.37 -3.11 11.87
N ALA A 128 24.36 -3.31 10.99
CA ALA A 128 25.27 -4.45 11.07
C ALA A 128 26.07 -4.45 12.39
N HIS A 129 26.57 -3.30 12.82
CA HIS A 129 27.28 -3.14 14.09
C HIS A 129 26.40 -3.51 15.31
N ARG A 130 25.09 -3.23 15.25
CA ARG A 130 24.11 -3.64 16.27
C ARG A 130 23.57 -5.06 16.10
N GLY A 131 24.21 -5.88 15.27
CA GLY A 131 23.89 -7.29 15.10
C GLY A 131 22.65 -7.58 14.24
N VAL A 132 22.24 -6.64 13.38
CA VAL A 132 21.29 -6.94 12.29
C VAL A 132 22.07 -7.64 11.19
N GLN A 133 21.56 -8.76 10.68
CA GLN A 133 22.13 -9.38 9.49
C GLN A 133 21.66 -8.61 8.25
N PHE A 134 22.46 -7.63 7.82
CA PHE A 134 22.22 -6.88 6.60
C PHE A 134 22.78 -7.64 5.39
N ILE A 135 21.92 -7.95 4.41
CA ILE A 135 22.30 -8.66 3.18
C ILE A 135 21.91 -7.78 2.00
N ASP A 136 22.90 -7.16 1.38
CA ASP A 136 22.76 -6.37 0.16
C ASP A 136 22.91 -7.26 -1.09
N GLY A 137 22.62 -6.71 -2.28
CA GLY A 137 22.57 -7.49 -3.51
C GLY A 137 21.53 -8.64 -3.50
N ALA A 138 20.62 -8.63 -2.52
CA ALA A 138 19.63 -9.67 -2.25
C ALA A 138 18.32 -9.34 -2.95
N THR A 139 18.00 -10.09 -4.00
CA THR A 139 16.71 -9.96 -4.70
C THR A 139 15.73 -11.01 -4.19
N VAL A 140 14.72 -10.59 -3.42
CA VAL A 140 13.60 -11.46 -3.05
C VAL A 140 12.87 -11.92 -4.31
N ARG A 141 12.70 -13.24 -4.46
CA ARG A 141 12.08 -13.89 -5.63
C ARG A 141 10.71 -14.46 -5.31
N ARG A 142 10.56 -15.07 -4.14
CA ARG A 142 9.32 -15.72 -3.71
C ARG A 142 9.06 -15.45 -2.24
N ILE A 143 7.78 -15.30 -1.92
CA ILE A 143 7.27 -15.15 -0.56
C ILE A 143 6.07 -16.07 -0.43
N ASP A 144 6.16 -17.03 0.48
CA ASP A 144 5.06 -17.90 0.86
C ASP A 144 4.66 -17.56 2.31
N LEU A 145 3.53 -16.87 2.45
CA LEU A 145 3.00 -16.53 3.75
C LEU A 145 2.33 -17.76 4.37
N ALA A 146 2.73 -18.11 5.58
CA ALA A 146 2.01 -19.04 6.43
C ALA A 146 0.50 -18.73 6.51
N GLY A 147 -0.32 -19.79 6.51
CA GLY A 147 -1.78 -19.70 6.62
C GLY A 147 -2.29 -19.52 8.06
N ASP A 148 -1.40 -19.62 9.05
CA ASP A 148 -1.70 -19.47 10.47
C ASP A 148 -0.61 -18.65 11.18
N ALA A 149 -0.90 -18.17 12.39
CA ALA A 149 -0.02 -17.26 13.13
C ALA A 149 1.19 -17.94 13.82
N ARG A 150 1.27 -19.27 13.83
CA ARG A 150 2.33 -20.04 14.51
C ARG A 150 3.40 -20.51 13.53
N SER A 151 3.01 -20.77 12.29
CA SER A 151 3.90 -21.22 11.23
C SER A 151 4.75 -20.06 10.67
N PRO A 152 6.06 -20.25 10.44
CA PRO A 152 6.90 -19.21 9.86
C PRO A 152 6.61 -18.99 8.37
N HIS A 153 6.70 -17.75 7.92
CA HIS A 153 6.70 -17.41 6.49
C HIS A 153 7.98 -17.93 5.83
N LEU A 154 7.93 -18.26 4.55
CA LEU A 154 9.09 -18.63 3.74
C LEU A 154 9.40 -17.49 2.75
N ILE A 155 10.66 -17.10 2.69
CA ILE A 155 11.19 -16.10 1.78
C ILE A 155 12.33 -16.74 1.00
N GLU A 156 12.23 -16.75 -0.32
CA GLU A 156 13.32 -17.15 -1.20
C GLU A 156 13.92 -15.90 -1.84
N CYS A 157 15.23 -15.75 -1.73
CA CYS A 157 15.98 -14.63 -2.29
C CYS A 157 17.20 -15.12 -3.06
N ALA A 158 17.60 -14.37 -4.07
CA ALA A 158 18.85 -14.59 -4.79
C ALA A 158 19.89 -13.58 -4.26
N CYS A 159 21.00 -14.07 -3.70
CA CYS A 159 22.09 -13.28 -3.15
C CYS A 159 23.40 -13.72 -3.80
N GLY A 160 24.11 -12.82 -4.47
CA GLY A 160 25.39 -13.16 -5.11
C GLY A 160 25.30 -14.27 -6.18
N GLY A 161 24.12 -14.45 -6.80
CA GLY A 161 23.87 -15.52 -7.78
C GLY A 161 23.38 -16.84 -7.18
N GLU A 162 23.40 -16.99 -5.86
CA GLU A 162 22.90 -18.17 -5.16
C GLU A 162 21.48 -17.96 -4.63
N ASN A 163 20.66 -19.02 -4.68
CA ASN A 163 19.33 -19.00 -4.06
C ASN A 163 19.44 -19.36 -2.58
N ARG A 164 18.86 -18.51 -1.72
CA ARG A 164 18.75 -18.72 -0.27
C ARG A 164 17.28 -18.73 0.14
N ALA A 165 16.96 -19.60 1.08
CA ALA A 165 15.64 -19.71 1.68
C ALA A 165 15.73 -19.32 3.17
N LEU A 166 14.82 -18.45 3.60
CA LEU A 166 14.72 -17.93 4.96
C LEU A 166 13.31 -18.20 5.50
N HIS A 167 13.22 -18.62 6.76
CA HIS A 167 11.98 -18.69 7.52
C HIS A 167 11.90 -17.53 8.50
N ALA A 168 10.75 -16.87 8.58
CA ALA A 168 10.55 -15.73 9.46
C ALA A 168 9.23 -15.81 10.21
N ARG A 169 9.23 -15.48 11.51
CA ARG A 169 7.97 -15.31 12.27
C ARG A 169 7.26 -14.02 11.88
N TRP A 170 8.01 -12.95 11.67
CA TRP A 170 7.51 -11.66 11.20
C TRP A 170 8.16 -11.30 9.87
N LEU A 171 7.34 -10.86 8.91
CA LEU A 171 7.81 -10.38 7.62
C LEU A 171 7.35 -8.93 7.42
N VAL A 172 8.31 -8.03 7.19
CA VAL A 172 8.05 -6.59 6.99
C VAL A 172 8.37 -6.20 5.55
N ASP A 173 7.40 -5.60 4.86
CA ASP A 173 7.61 -5.03 3.51
C ASP A 173 8.00 -3.56 3.61
N ALA A 174 9.31 -3.31 3.51
CA ALA A 174 9.94 -2.00 3.40
C ALA A 174 10.47 -1.74 1.98
N CYS A 175 9.97 -2.43 0.95
CA CYS A 175 10.42 -2.32 -0.44
C CYS A 175 9.98 -1.00 -1.13
N GLY A 176 9.50 -0.03 -0.37
CA GLY A 176 9.02 1.26 -0.87
C GLY A 176 7.95 1.10 -1.95
N ARG A 177 8.15 1.76 -3.10
CA ARG A 177 7.20 1.72 -4.23
C ARG A 177 7.03 0.33 -4.85
N ALA A 178 7.99 -0.59 -4.66
CA ALA A 178 7.88 -1.94 -5.22
C ALA A 178 6.82 -2.79 -4.51
N GLY A 179 6.53 -2.49 -3.23
CA GLY A 179 5.43 -3.06 -2.43
C GLY A 179 5.22 -4.56 -2.65
N MET A 180 6.18 -5.38 -2.27
CA MET A 180 6.20 -6.81 -2.64
C MET A 180 5.05 -7.62 -2.02
N LEU A 181 4.60 -7.27 -0.81
CA LEU A 181 3.39 -7.83 -0.21
C LEU A 181 2.12 -7.18 -0.76
N LYS A 182 2.21 -5.91 -1.20
CA LYS A 182 1.10 -5.14 -1.79
C LYS A 182 0.74 -5.56 -3.22
N ARG A 183 1.49 -6.48 -3.86
CA ARG A 183 1.20 -7.04 -5.20
C ARG A 183 0.00 -8.01 -5.24
N LYS A 184 -1.02 -7.76 -4.43
CA LYS A 184 -2.32 -8.43 -4.46
C LYS A 184 -3.21 -7.66 -5.45
N LEU A 185 -3.35 -8.21 -6.66
CA LEU A 185 -4.30 -7.91 -7.76
C LEU A 185 -4.82 -6.44 -7.85
N PRO A 186 -4.50 -5.67 -8.92
CA PRO A 186 -5.14 -4.36 -9.17
C PRO A 186 -6.67 -4.38 -9.06
N VAL A 187 -7.29 -5.51 -9.41
CA VAL A 187 -8.72 -5.79 -9.25
C VAL A 187 -9.20 -5.63 -7.80
N LYS A 188 -8.41 -6.05 -6.81
CA LYS A 188 -8.72 -5.88 -5.39
C LYS A 188 -8.78 -4.40 -5.02
N VAL A 189 -7.86 -3.58 -5.55
CA VAL A 189 -7.83 -2.13 -5.29
C VAL A 189 -9.08 -1.48 -5.87
N ILE A 190 -9.46 -1.82 -7.11
CA ILE A 190 -10.69 -1.30 -7.72
C ILE A 190 -11.93 -1.74 -6.94
N TRP A 191 -11.98 -2.99 -6.48
CA TRP A 191 -13.07 -3.49 -5.65
C TRP A 191 -13.24 -2.66 -4.36
N ASP A 192 -12.15 -2.49 -3.60
CA ASP A 192 -12.19 -1.78 -2.32
C ASP A 192 -12.62 -0.32 -2.50
N TYR A 193 -12.13 0.36 -3.54
CA TYR A 193 -12.53 1.73 -3.85
C TYR A 193 -13.98 1.80 -4.30
N THR A 194 -14.46 0.83 -5.08
CA THR A 194 -15.87 0.78 -5.51
C THR A 194 -16.79 0.64 -4.29
N TYR A 195 -16.45 -0.22 -3.34
CA TYR A 195 -17.20 -0.40 -2.11
C TYR A 195 -17.13 0.85 -1.21
N TYR A 196 -15.92 1.39 -1.02
CA TYR A 196 -15.68 2.53 -0.15
C TYR A 196 -16.36 3.81 -0.67
N TRP A 197 -16.19 4.14 -1.96
CA TRP A 197 -16.80 5.33 -2.55
C TRP A 197 -18.28 5.15 -2.86
N GLY A 198 -18.72 3.95 -3.26
CA GLY A 198 -20.13 3.70 -3.59
C GLY A 198 -21.05 3.54 -2.38
N VAL A 199 -20.53 3.10 -1.23
CA VAL A 199 -21.38 2.80 -0.07
C VAL A 199 -20.99 3.67 1.12
N LEU A 200 -19.80 3.47 1.70
CA LEU A 200 -19.43 4.08 2.97
C LEU A 200 -19.28 5.61 2.87
N SER A 201 -18.61 6.07 1.81
CA SER A 201 -18.38 7.49 1.57
C SER A 201 -19.67 8.22 1.22
N GLN A 202 -20.60 7.59 0.48
CA GLN A 202 -21.90 8.20 0.19
C GLN A 202 -22.66 8.52 1.50
N ILE A 203 -22.69 7.59 2.46
CA ILE A 203 -23.37 7.82 3.74
C ILE A 203 -22.71 8.99 4.50
N PHE A 204 -21.39 9.09 4.47
CA PHE A 204 -20.63 10.16 5.13
C PHE A 204 -20.84 11.52 4.46
N PHE A 205 -20.53 11.65 3.16
CA PHE A 205 -20.56 12.93 2.45
C PHE A 205 -21.97 13.50 2.33
N GLN A 206 -22.99 12.65 2.30
CA GLN A 206 -24.40 13.06 2.30
C GLN A 206 -24.97 13.31 3.71
N GLN A 207 -24.11 13.27 4.75
CA GLN A 207 -24.44 13.52 6.16
C GLN A 207 -25.53 12.60 6.73
N ARG A 208 -25.53 11.32 6.32
CA ARG A 208 -26.57 10.33 6.69
C ARG A 208 -26.15 9.31 7.75
N LEU A 209 -24.97 9.47 8.36
CA LEU A 209 -24.44 8.53 9.35
C LEU A 209 -25.38 8.32 10.56
N THR A 210 -26.12 9.35 10.95
CA THR A 210 -27.03 9.33 12.12
C THR A 210 -28.52 9.26 11.73
N ASP A 211 -28.83 9.09 10.44
CA ASP A 211 -30.21 9.03 9.95
C ASP A 211 -30.75 7.59 10.02
N LEU A 212 -31.15 7.17 11.22
CA LEU A 212 -31.58 5.80 11.50
C LEU A 212 -32.79 5.35 10.68
N ALA A 213 -33.71 6.26 10.35
CA ALA A 213 -34.88 5.94 9.55
C ALA A 213 -34.49 5.63 8.09
N LEU A 214 -33.62 6.45 7.50
CA LEU A 214 -33.10 6.24 6.16
C LEU A 214 -32.21 4.99 6.07
N LEU A 215 -31.33 4.78 7.05
CA LEU A 215 -30.50 3.57 7.15
C LEU A 215 -31.36 2.32 7.35
N GLY A 216 -32.45 2.40 8.11
CA GLY A 216 -33.44 1.34 8.26
C GLY A 216 -34.07 0.95 6.92
N ARG A 217 -34.43 1.94 6.08
CA ARG A 217 -34.95 1.71 4.71
C ARG A 217 -33.91 1.06 3.78
N LEU A 218 -32.62 1.32 4.00
CA LEU A 218 -31.51 0.77 3.22
C LEU A 218 -30.92 -0.52 3.80
N ARG A 219 -31.46 -1.06 4.89
CA ARG A 219 -30.90 -2.21 5.60
C ARG A 219 -30.63 -3.41 4.69
N SER A 220 -31.57 -3.73 3.79
CA SER A 220 -31.42 -4.86 2.86
C SER A 220 -30.27 -4.63 1.86
N GLU A 221 -30.11 -3.40 1.35
CA GLU A 221 -29.00 -3.01 0.47
C GLU A 221 -27.66 -3.12 1.19
N LEU A 222 -27.54 -2.54 2.39
CA LEU A 222 -26.30 -2.51 3.14
C LEU A 222 -25.84 -3.91 3.59
N LEU A 223 -26.78 -4.76 4.03
CA LEU A 223 -26.49 -6.14 4.37
C LEU A 223 -26.05 -6.95 3.14
N HIS A 224 -26.65 -6.72 1.97
CA HIS A 224 -26.22 -7.35 0.73
C HIS A 224 -24.79 -6.91 0.37
N CYS A 225 -24.53 -5.60 0.33
CA CYS A 225 -23.19 -5.05 0.10
C CYS A 225 -22.15 -5.63 1.05
N GLN A 226 -22.47 -5.80 2.33
CA GLN A 226 -21.58 -6.41 3.31
C GLN A 226 -21.29 -7.90 2.99
N ARG A 227 -22.33 -8.71 2.75
CA ARG A 227 -22.16 -10.13 2.37
C ARG A 227 -21.35 -10.28 1.09
N LEU A 228 -21.68 -9.46 0.09
CA LEU A 228 -21.00 -9.43 -1.20
C LEU A 228 -19.53 -9.08 -1.03
N ASN A 229 -19.21 -8.07 -0.21
CA ASN A 229 -17.83 -7.71 0.08
C ASN A 229 -17.07 -8.86 0.77
N PHE A 230 -17.65 -9.52 1.77
CA PHE A 230 -16.99 -10.67 2.42
C PHE A 230 -16.74 -11.83 1.45
N ALA A 231 -17.75 -12.19 0.65
CA ALA A 231 -17.62 -13.22 -0.38
C ALA A 231 -16.54 -12.86 -1.40
N MET A 232 -16.51 -11.59 -1.84
CA MET A 232 -15.53 -11.12 -2.81
C MET A 232 -14.10 -11.12 -2.26
N GLN A 233 -13.90 -10.70 -1.01
CA GLN A 233 -12.59 -10.77 -0.35
C GLN A 233 -12.12 -12.23 -0.17
N GLY A 234 -13.04 -13.17 0.07
CA GLY A 234 -12.76 -14.61 0.05
C GLY A 234 -12.31 -15.08 -1.33
N PHE A 235 -13.09 -14.73 -2.36
CA PHE A 235 -12.82 -15.08 -3.75
C PHE A 235 -11.48 -14.53 -4.26
N LEU A 236 -11.19 -13.25 -4.03
CA LEU A 236 -9.93 -12.61 -4.44
C LEU A 236 -8.71 -13.25 -3.75
N ARG A 237 -8.87 -13.73 -2.51
CA ARG A 237 -7.81 -14.49 -1.81
C ARG A 237 -7.56 -15.84 -2.48
N ALA A 238 -8.63 -16.59 -2.80
CA ALA A 238 -8.53 -17.86 -3.51
C ALA A 238 -7.92 -17.66 -4.92
N TRP A 239 -8.37 -16.65 -5.66
CA TRP A 239 -7.84 -16.33 -6.98
C TRP A 239 -6.35 -15.95 -6.92
N SER A 240 -5.94 -15.15 -5.92
CA SER A 240 -4.54 -14.81 -5.70
C SER A 240 -3.63 -16.01 -5.45
N ALA A 241 -4.17 -17.13 -4.94
CA ALA A 241 -3.40 -18.34 -4.67
C ALA A 241 -3.07 -19.10 -5.97
N VAL A 242 -3.99 -19.11 -6.94
CA VAL A 242 -3.84 -19.83 -8.22
C VAL A 242 -3.36 -18.93 -9.38
N SER A 243 -3.48 -17.61 -9.24
CA SER A 243 -3.10 -16.65 -10.27
C SER A 243 -1.61 -16.73 -10.61
N ARG A 244 -1.29 -16.62 -11.91
CA ARG A 244 0.09 -16.47 -12.40
C ARG A 244 0.72 -15.11 -12.07
N ARG A 245 0.00 -14.21 -11.39
CA ARG A 245 0.45 -12.89 -10.92
C ARG A 245 1.07 -12.01 -12.01
N ARG A 246 0.57 -12.14 -13.25
CA ARG A 246 1.03 -11.40 -14.42
C ARG A 246 0.53 -9.95 -14.35
N ASN A 247 1.36 -9.06 -13.82
CA ASN A 247 1.10 -7.62 -13.83
C ASN A 247 2.22 -6.91 -14.60
N PRO A 248 1.99 -6.43 -15.84
CA PRO A 248 2.99 -5.69 -16.59
C PRO A 248 3.29 -4.34 -15.93
N PRO A 249 4.48 -3.75 -16.12
CA PRO A 249 4.87 -2.46 -15.55
C PRO A 249 4.22 -1.30 -16.32
N VAL A 250 2.90 -1.21 -16.27
CA VAL A 250 2.09 -0.17 -16.92
C VAL A 250 1.31 0.61 -15.86
N LEU A 251 1.03 1.88 -16.14
CA LEU A 251 0.06 2.63 -15.36
C LEU A 251 -1.34 2.11 -15.70
N LEU A 252 -2.01 1.53 -14.70
CA LEU A 252 -3.45 1.29 -14.77
C LEU A 252 -4.16 2.55 -14.27
N ASP A 253 -4.40 3.48 -15.19
CA ASP A 253 -5.03 4.76 -14.88
C ASP A 253 -6.53 4.56 -14.63
N HIS A 254 -6.91 4.49 -13.36
CA HIS A 254 -8.31 4.35 -12.97
C HIS A 254 -9.13 5.63 -13.18
N ALA A 255 -8.50 6.80 -13.36
CA ALA A 255 -9.22 8.02 -13.74
C ALA A 255 -9.68 7.97 -15.20
N ALA A 256 -9.04 7.15 -16.03
CA ALA A 256 -9.47 6.90 -17.41
C ALA A 256 -10.71 5.98 -17.51
N LEU A 257 -11.17 5.38 -16.40
CA LEU A 257 -12.42 4.61 -16.35
C LEU A 257 -13.58 5.57 -16.02
N PRO A 258 -14.45 5.94 -16.99
CA PRO A 258 -15.45 7.00 -16.77
C PRO A 258 -16.39 6.71 -15.60
N TRP A 259 -16.83 5.46 -15.46
CA TRP A 259 -17.73 5.03 -14.38
C TRP A 259 -17.08 5.13 -12.98
N PHE A 260 -15.76 4.97 -12.90
CA PHE A 260 -15.00 4.96 -11.66
C PHE A 260 -14.60 6.38 -11.25
N ALA A 261 -14.20 7.21 -12.22
CA ALA A 261 -14.03 8.64 -12.03
C ALA A 261 -15.34 9.30 -11.57
N GLU A 262 -16.47 8.93 -12.20
CA GLU A 262 -17.79 9.41 -11.81
C GLU A 262 -18.16 8.98 -10.40
N LEU A 263 -17.80 7.76 -9.97
CA LEU A 263 -18.06 7.30 -8.60
C LEU A 263 -17.45 8.25 -7.56
N ASN A 264 -16.20 8.67 -7.77
CA ASN A 264 -15.51 9.61 -6.89
C ASN A 264 -16.11 11.02 -6.97
N ARG A 265 -16.33 11.55 -8.19
CA ARG A 265 -16.94 12.86 -8.42
C ARG A 265 -18.32 12.97 -7.75
N SER A 266 -19.11 11.90 -7.81
CA SER A 266 -20.48 11.86 -7.29
C SER A 266 -20.60 12.03 -5.77
N LEU A 267 -19.49 11.89 -5.02
CA LEU A 267 -19.46 12.07 -3.57
C LEU A 267 -19.87 13.48 -3.15
N THR A 268 -19.60 14.48 -3.98
CA THR A 268 -19.91 15.90 -3.70
C THR A 268 -21.26 16.36 -4.22
N ASP A 269 -22.07 15.46 -4.79
CA ASP A 269 -23.43 15.80 -5.21
C ASP A 269 -24.29 16.17 -3.98
N ARG A 270 -25.34 16.97 -4.19
CA ARG A 270 -26.33 17.25 -3.14
C ARG A 270 -27.61 16.48 -3.44
N LEU A 271 -27.91 15.49 -2.59
CA LEU A 271 -29.03 14.57 -2.81
C LEU A 271 -30.11 14.76 -1.76
N ASP A 272 -31.37 14.76 -2.21
CA ASP A 272 -32.51 14.53 -1.31
C ASP A 272 -32.58 13.05 -0.89
N ASP A 273 -33.48 12.73 0.04
CA ASP A 273 -33.64 11.37 0.57
C ASP A 273 -33.93 10.33 -0.52
N ARG A 274 -34.77 10.69 -1.50
CA ARG A 274 -35.17 9.77 -2.58
C ARG A 274 -33.97 9.50 -3.49
N ALA A 275 -33.26 10.54 -3.90
CA ALA A 275 -32.08 10.46 -4.75
C ALA A 275 -30.94 9.72 -4.06
N PHE A 276 -30.75 9.92 -2.75
CA PHE A 276 -29.77 9.17 -1.96
C PHE A 276 -30.07 7.67 -1.92
N VAL A 277 -31.34 7.28 -1.69
CA VAL A 277 -31.73 5.87 -1.72
C VAL A 277 -31.46 5.24 -3.10
N GLN A 278 -31.75 5.96 -4.18
CA GLN A 278 -31.45 5.48 -5.53
C GLN A 278 -29.94 5.36 -5.77
N ARG A 279 -29.14 6.33 -5.31
CA ARG A 279 -27.67 6.29 -5.40
C ARG A 279 -27.07 5.05 -4.73
N LEU A 280 -27.56 4.69 -3.55
CA LEU A 280 -27.08 3.50 -2.84
C LEU A 280 -27.48 2.21 -3.58
N LYS A 281 -28.72 2.12 -4.08
CA LYS A 281 -29.17 0.99 -4.91
C LYS A 281 -28.34 0.83 -6.18
N GLU A 282 -28.03 1.94 -6.85
CA GLU A 282 -27.18 1.91 -8.04
C GLU A 282 -25.76 1.47 -7.70
N SER A 283 -25.22 1.94 -6.58
CA SER A 283 -23.90 1.53 -6.10
C SER A 283 -23.85 0.04 -5.74
N THR A 284 -24.91 -0.50 -5.13
CA THR A 284 -25.08 -1.95 -4.92
C THR A 284 -25.05 -2.70 -6.25
N ARG A 285 -25.86 -2.27 -7.22
CA ARG A 285 -25.91 -2.88 -8.57
C ARG A 285 -24.55 -2.87 -9.25
N ARG A 286 -23.80 -1.77 -9.11
CA ARG A 286 -22.45 -1.62 -9.65
C ARG A 286 -21.46 -2.61 -9.01
N LEU A 287 -21.55 -2.84 -7.71
CA LEU A 287 -20.76 -3.87 -7.02
C LEU A 287 -21.10 -5.28 -7.51
N ASP A 288 -22.39 -5.59 -7.70
CA ASP A 288 -22.80 -6.90 -8.24
C ASP A 288 -22.28 -7.14 -9.66
N LEU A 289 -22.34 -6.13 -10.52
CA LEU A 289 -21.79 -6.19 -11.89
C LEU A 289 -20.28 -6.38 -11.89
N LEU A 290 -19.55 -5.58 -11.09
CA LEU A 290 -18.11 -5.70 -10.95
C LEU A 290 -17.72 -7.08 -10.42
N ALA A 291 -18.45 -7.62 -9.44
CA ALA A 291 -18.21 -8.95 -8.89
C ALA A 291 -18.40 -10.03 -9.96
N ALA A 292 -19.47 -9.95 -10.77
CA ALA A 292 -19.73 -10.90 -11.85
C ALA A 292 -18.63 -10.86 -12.90
N GLU A 293 -18.21 -9.68 -13.33
CA GLU A 293 -17.16 -9.52 -14.34
C GLU A 293 -15.81 -10.08 -13.86
N VAL A 294 -15.46 -9.81 -12.60
CA VAL A 294 -14.24 -10.35 -11.98
C VAL A 294 -14.30 -11.86 -11.83
N LEU A 295 -15.45 -12.39 -11.38
CA LEU A 295 -15.68 -13.83 -11.26
C LEU A 295 -15.51 -14.51 -12.62
N ASP A 296 -16.20 -14.02 -13.66
CA ASP A 296 -16.16 -14.57 -15.01
C ASP A 296 -14.75 -14.53 -15.61
N ARG A 297 -14.01 -13.42 -15.39
CA ARG A 297 -12.61 -13.34 -15.82
C ARG A 297 -11.74 -14.36 -15.11
N ALA A 298 -11.85 -14.44 -13.79
CA ALA A 298 -11.02 -15.30 -12.97
C ALA A 298 -11.28 -16.79 -13.25
N THR A 299 -12.54 -17.20 -13.41
CA THR A 299 -12.87 -18.61 -13.70
C THR A 299 -12.59 -19.01 -15.15
N ARG A 300 -12.58 -18.07 -16.10
CA ARG A 300 -12.05 -18.34 -17.44
C ARG A 300 -10.55 -18.63 -17.41
N ASP A 301 -9.79 -17.83 -16.68
CA ASP A 301 -8.34 -18.01 -16.54
C ASP A 301 -7.99 -19.23 -15.65
N HIS A 302 -8.87 -19.58 -14.70
CA HIS A 302 -8.69 -20.67 -13.73
C HIS A 302 -10.00 -21.44 -13.49
N PRO A 303 -10.37 -22.42 -14.35
CA PRO A 303 -11.65 -23.14 -14.26
C PRO A 303 -11.91 -23.89 -12.95
N ALA A 304 -10.86 -24.29 -12.23
CA ALA A 304 -10.95 -24.97 -10.93
C ALA A 304 -11.16 -24.01 -9.74
N LEU A 305 -11.17 -22.70 -9.95
CA LEU A 305 -11.36 -21.72 -8.88
C LEU A 305 -12.80 -21.73 -8.39
N ASP A 306 -12.99 -22.02 -7.09
CA ASP A 306 -14.30 -22.01 -6.48
C ASP A 306 -14.85 -20.57 -6.35
N GLY A 307 -15.95 -20.31 -7.05
CA GLY A 307 -16.72 -19.08 -6.97
C GLY A 307 -18.10 -19.25 -6.33
N GLY A 308 -18.40 -20.42 -5.74
CA GLY A 308 -19.73 -20.78 -5.25
C GLY A 308 -20.25 -19.81 -4.18
N GLY A 309 -19.41 -19.43 -3.22
CA GLY A 309 -19.79 -18.46 -2.18
C GLY A 309 -20.14 -17.08 -2.75
N LEU A 310 -19.46 -16.62 -3.81
CA LEU A 310 -19.76 -15.35 -4.46
C LEU A 310 -21.04 -15.44 -5.29
N ARG A 311 -21.21 -16.52 -6.06
CA ARG A 311 -22.43 -16.79 -6.83
C ARG A 311 -23.68 -16.93 -5.96
N ALA A 312 -23.55 -17.53 -4.79
CA ALA A 312 -24.64 -17.68 -3.82
C ALA A 312 -25.17 -16.31 -3.40
N VAL A 313 -24.28 -15.38 -3.02
CA VAL A 313 -24.68 -14.01 -2.64
C VAL A 313 -25.30 -13.26 -3.82
N GLN A 314 -24.73 -13.37 -5.03
CA GLN A 314 -25.31 -12.76 -6.22
C GLN A 314 -26.70 -13.33 -6.58
N GLY A 315 -26.92 -14.63 -6.33
CA GLY A 315 -28.19 -15.32 -6.55
C GLY A 315 -29.33 -14.87 -5.62
N GLU A 316 -29.02 -14.23 -4.49
CA GLU A 316 -30.03 -13.63 -3.58
C GLU A 316 -30.79 -12.46 -4.24
N ARG A 317 -30.28 -11.92 -5.37
CA ARG A 317 -30.90 -10.85 -6.16
C ARG A 317 -30.95 -11.21 -7.66
N PRO A 318 -31.98 -11.96 -8.10
CA PRO A 318 -32.07 -12.43 -9.49
C PRO A 318 -32.25 -11.33 -10.57
N THR A 319 -32.41 -10.06 -10.19
CA THR A 319 -32.74 -8.94 -11.08
C THR A 319 -31.62 -8.44 -12.00
N LEU A 320 -30.55 -9.21 -12.23
CA LEU A 320 -29.50 -8.87 -13.20
C LEU A 320 -29.35 -9.87 -14.36
N VAL A 321 -30.20 -10.91 -14.43
CA VAL A 321 -29.96 -12.07 -15.32
C VAL A 321 -30.80 -12.06 -16.62
N ALA A 322 -31.72 -11.12 -16.84
CA ALA A 322 -32.51 -11.13 -18.08
C ALA A 322 -32.69 -9.74 -18.71
N GLY A 323 -31.99 -9.50 -19.83
CA GLY A 323 -32.60 -8.77 -20.94
C GLY A 323 -32.20 -7.33 -21.27
N GLU A 324 -31.05 -6.79 -20.86
CA GLU A 324 -30.62 -5.45 -21.32
C GLU A 324 -29.19 -5.47 -21.88
N SER A 325 -29.07 -5.07 -23.17
CA SER A 325 -27.92 -4.58 -23.97
C SER A 325 -26.50 -5.13 -23.73
N PRO A 326 -25.59 -5.11 -24.73
CA PRO A 326 -24.21 -5.55 -24.50
C PRO A 326 -23.61 -4.77 -23.32
N ARG A 327 -23.31 -5.48 -22.23
CA ARG A 327 -22.73 -4.90 -21.02
C ARG A 327 -21.38 -4.29 -21.41
N GLU A 328 -21.27 -2.97 -21.34
CA GLU A 328 -19.96 -2.34 -21.47
C GLU A 328 -19.05 -2.90 -20.36
N PRO A 329 -17.85 -3.40 -20.73
CA PRO A 329 -16.93 -3.95 -19.75
C PRO A 329 -16.49 -2.87 -18.76
N MET A 330 -16.53 -3.17 -17.47
CA MET A 330 -16.11 -2.24 -16.42
C MET A 330 -14.60 -2.23 -16.25
N LEU A 331 -13.94 -3.40 -16.33
CA LEU A 331 -12.52 -3.57 -16.03
C LEU A 331 -11.72 -4.26 -17.13
N PHE A 332 -12.28 -5.28 -17.77
CA PHE A 332 -11.55 -6.10 -18.72
C PHE A 332 -12.06 -5.82 -20.13
N ALA A 333 -11.17 -5.43 -21.05
CA ALA A 333 -11.53 -5.26 -22.45
C ALA A 333 -12.26 -6.52 -22.99
N PRO A 334 -13.20 -6.35 -23.95
CA PRO A 334 -13.80 -7.50 -24.64
C PRO A 334 -12.68 -8.36 -25.24
N ALA A 335 -12.84 -9.68 -25.16
CA ALA A 335 -11.85 -10.63 -25.66
C ALA A 335 -11.76 -10.59 -27.19
#